data_AF-A0A1Y0IKV3-F1
#
_entry.id   AF-A0A1Y0IKV3-F1
#
_cell.length_a   1.000
_cell.length_b   1.000
_cell.length_c   1.000
_cell.angle_alpha   90.00
_cell.angle_beta   90.00
_cell.angle_gamma   90.00
#
_symmetry.space_group_name_H-M   'P 1'
#
loop_
_entity.id
_entity.type
_entity.pdbx_description
1 polymer ?
#
loop_
_entity_poly.entity_id
_entity_poly.type
_entity_poly.pdbx_seq_one_letter_code
_entity_poly.pdbx_strand_id
1 'polypeptide(L)'
;MFGVLKDRRIQYLLTANVFSSIGSGITMIAVPWLLVNRAGGDQIFGYATLFSTLLLFFASPYIGVLIDRISRKKTLLFAEYMGLTTVLVFALWGYVTGQFETWQLIAIHFGGSLYYSIYFPTKFAFIQEIFDKGQYRSLNSVLEVQNQFATMISGGLASLVIDKVFLSHLLVVDAMTYLIGAVLIFLVPYQPQRKDNAAANVSFFANIKEGYHYLKTKPLLNLYLISALMPFIGVMMGNYLFPIYVTKTLGASATVLGLGSTIYAIGAIVAGLTIPYLMNRLNSYRTTIATGVVYAVAITMTAMFPAALIFIAMQFLHGWGNAGIRVARNTVLMEIVPNHLIGRINSFFNAFGMAMRVSLLTLFTQTIIYTGATGSLYILSALMITAAIGVVSSRKLFFPGPDSSSTVPKNNALS
;
A
#
# COMPACT_ATOMS: atom_id res chain seq x y z
N MET A 1 -11.67 -0.68 21.14
CA MET A 1 -10.43 -0.04 20.65
C MET A 1 -9.40 0.13 21.76
N PHE A 2 -9.69 0.88 22.82
CA PHE A 2 -8.70 1.22 23.86
C PHE A 2 -8.27 0.07 24.79
N GLY A 3 -9.06 -1.01 24.92
CA GLY A 3 -8.69 -2.16 25.76
C GLY A 3 -7.44 -2.88 25.29
N VAL A 4 -7.22 -2.98 23.97
CA VAL A 4 -6.04 -3.64 23.39
C VAL A 4 -4.76 -2.82 23.65
N LEU A 5 -4.85 -1.49 23.69
CA LEU A 5 -3.71 -0.60 23.93
C LEU A 5 -3.09 -0.73 25.32
N LYS A 6 -3.76 -1.40 26.27
CA LYS A 6 -3.20 -1.70 27.60
C LYS A 6 -2.23 -2.88 27.58
N ASP A 7 -2.23 -3.70 26.53
CA ASP A 7 -1.34 -4.85 26.43
C ASP A 7 0.07 -4.42 26.05
N ARG A 8 1.07 -4.76 26.87
CA ARG A 8 2.48 -4.40 26.64
C ARG A 8 2.99 -4.92 25.30
N ARG A 9 2.52 -6.09 24.83
CA ARG A 9 2.95 -6.68 23.56
C ARG A 9 2.58 -5.79 22.38
N ILE A 10 1.37 -5.25 22.36
CA ILE A 10 0.97 -4.35 21.29
C ILE A 10 1.66 -3.00 21.40
N GLN A 11 1.90 -2.49 22.62
CA GLN A 11 2.61 -1.24 22.83
C GLN A 11 4.02 -1.31 22.23
N TYR A 12 4.79 -2.35 22.56
CA TYR A 12 6.12 -2.56 21.96
C TYR A 12 6.06 -2.66 20.43
N LEU A 13 5.12 -3.43 19.89
CA LEU A 13 4.97 -3.60 18.43
C LEU A 13 4.57 -2.29 17.72
N LEU A 14 3.66 -1.52 18.30
CA LEU A 14 3.24 -0.24 17.73
C LEU A 14 4.36 0.78 17.78
N THR A 15 5.04 0.91 18.93
CA THR A 15 6.16 1.84 19.06
C THR A 15 7.30 1.45 18.11
N ALA A 16 7.66 0.17 18.04
CA ALA A 16 8.66 -0.33 17.08
C ALA A 16 8.28 0.08 15.65
N ASN A 17 7.05 -0.22 15.24
CA ASN A 17 6.63 0.05 13.89
C ASN A 17 6.50 1.55 13.58
N VAL A 18 6.11 2.40 14.54
CA VAL A 18 6.09 3.86 14.35
C VAL A 18 7.48 4.36 14.03
N PHE A 19 8.49 4.00 14.81
CA PHE A 19 9.87 4.45 14.55
C PHE A 19 10.36 3.95 13.19
N SER A 20 10.35 2.63 12.94
CA SER A 20 10.87 2.07 11.69
C SER A 20 10.10 2.57 10.46
N SER A 21 8.77 2.75 10.55
CA SER A 21 7.99 3.33 9.44
C SER A 21 8.25 4.82 9.23
N ILE A 22 8.55 5.59 10.28
CA ILE A 22 8.89 7.01 10.11
C ILE A 22 10.21 7.17 9.34
N GLY A 23 11.28 6.52 9.82
CA GLY A 23 12.61 6.59 9.21
C GLY A 23 12.59 6.10 7.76
N SER A 24 12.11 4.88 7.56
CA SER A 24 12.05 4.29 6.22
C SER A 24 11.09 5.04 5.29
N GLY A 25 10.01 5.64 5.83
CA GLY A 25 9.12 6.49 5.06
C GLY A 25 9.81 7.75 4.53
N ILE A 26 10.66 8.39 5.33
CA ILE A 26 11.47 9.54 4.88
C ILE A 26 12.44 9.10 3.78
N THR A 27 13.16 7.99 3.99
CA THR A 27 14.09 7.42 3.00
C THR A 27 13.37 7.08 1.68
N MET A 28 12.17 6.48 1.77
CA MET A 28 11.36 6.11 0.60
C MET A 28 10.72 7.29 -0.13
N ILE A 29 10.77 8.50 0.43
CA ILE A 29 10.44 9.74 -0.28
C ILE A 29 11.73 10.37 -0.85
N ALA A 30 12.79 10.44 -0.05
CA ALA A 30 14.05 11.10 -0.40
C ALA A 30 14.81 10.40 -1.55
N VAL A 31 14.88 9.07 -1.53
CA VAL A 31 15.66 8.31 -2.53
C VAL A 31 15.05 8.43 -3.93
N PRO A 32 13.74 8.21 -4.14
CA PRO A 32 13.11 8.50 -5.44
C PRO A 32 13.29 9.95 -5.88
N TRP A 33 13.15 10.91 -4.97
CA TRP A 33 13.37 12.32 -5.27
C TRP A 33 14.78 12.57 -5.82
N LEU A 34 15.81 12.11 -5.12
CA LEU A 34 17.20 12.29 -5.53
C LEU A 34 17.54 11.52 -6.81
N LEU A 35 16.94 10.36 -7.03
CA LEU A 35 17.15 9.55 -8.23
C LEU A 35 16.59 10.26 -9.46
N VAL A 36 15.35 10.76 -9.40
CA VAL A 36 14.66 11.43 -10.52
C VAL A 36 15.29 12.78 -10.88
N ASN A 37 15.95 13.45 -9.92
CA ASN A 37 16.68 14.69 -10.19
C ASN A 37 17.98 14.49 -10.99
N ARG A 38 18.42 13.24 -11.22
CA ARG A 38 19.57 12.93 -12.09
C ARG A 38 19.18 12.94 -13.57
N ALA A 39 20.18 13.06 -14.44
CA ALA A 39 20.00 12.87 -15.88
C ALA A 39 19.45 11.47 -16.17
N GLY A 40 18.34 11.37 -16.91
CA GLY A 40 17.62 10.11 -17.18
C GLY A 40 17.04 9.42 -15.93
N GLY A 41 17.01 10.11 -14.79
CA GLY A 41 16.63 9.54 -13.50
C GLY A 41 15.17 9.10 -13.41
N ASP A 42 14.30 9.71 -14.21
CA ASP A 42 12.88 9.35 -14.38
C ASP A 42 12.73 7.93 -14.94
N GLN A 43 13.38 7.62 -16.06
CA GLN A 43 13.35 6.27 -16.65
C GLN A 43 14.05 5.26 -15.75
N ILE A 44 15.20 5.61 -15.19
CA ILE A 44 15.96 4.73 -14.30
C ILE A 44 15.12 4.35 -13.08
N PHE A 45 14.41 5.31 -12.47
CA PHE A 45 13.50 5.04 -11.36
C PHE A 45 12.34 4.13 -11.77
N GLY A 46 11.80 4.32 -12.98
CA GLY A 46 10.74 3.47 -13.54
C GLY A 46 11.18 2.02 -13.71
N TYR A 47 12.35 1.80 -14.32
CA TYR A 47 12.93 0.46 -14.47
C TYR A 47 13.30 -0.17 -13.12
N ALA A 48 13.87 0.61 -12.20
CA ALA A 48 14.17 0.14 -10.84
C ALA A 48 12.89 -0.31 -10.10
N THR A 49 11.81 0.46 -10.20
CA THR A 49 10.51 0.14 -9.59
C THR A 49 9.86 -1.08 -10.25
N LEU A 50 9.95 -1.19 -11.58
CA LEU A 50 9.47 -2.32 -12.37
C LEU A 50 10.18 -3.62 -11.97
N PHE A 51 11.51 -3.60 -11.95
CA PHE A 51 12.32 -4.76 -11.58
C PHE A 51 12.08 -5.17 -10.13
N SER A 52 12.03 -4.20 -9.21
CA SER A 52 11.70 -4.44 -7.80
C SER A 52 10.32 -5.09 -7.66
N THR A 53 9.31 -4.59 -8.39
CA THR A 53 7.95 -5.13 -8.36
C THR A 53 7.90 -6.58 -8.85
N LEU A 54 8.59 -6.90 -9.96
CA LEU A 54 8.69 -8.26 -10.49
C LEU A 54 9.38 -9.19 -9.50
N LEU A 55 10.57 -8.81 -9.03
CA LEU A 55 11.39 -9.63 -8.14
C LEU A 55 10.66 -9.91 -6.82
N LEU A 56 10.05 -8.90 -6.20
CA LEU A 56 9.33 -9.06 -4.93
C LEU A 56 8.05 -9.89 -5.07
N PHE A 57 7.37 -9.84 -6.22
CA PHE A 57 6.24 -10.71 -6.48
C PHE A 57 6.67 -12.18 -6.57
N PHE A 58 7.71 -12.49 -7.35
CA PHE A 58 8.23 -13.86 -7.43
C PHE A 58 8.85 -14.33 -6.12
N ALA A 59 9.40 -13.42 -5.31
CA ALA A 59 9.88 -13.72 -3.96
C ALA A 59 8.74 -13.96 -2.95
N SER A 60 7.54 -13.42 -3.18
CA SER A 60 6.44 -13.43 -2.20
C SER A 60 6.02 -14.83 -1.70
N PRO A 61 5.95 -15.90 -2.53
CA PRO A 61 5.64 -17.24 -2.02
C PRO A 61 6.74 -17.77 -1.09
N TYR A 62 8.00 -17.47 -1.39
CA TYR A 62 9.15 -17.87 -0.57
C TYR A 62 9.17 -17.10 0.76
N ILE A 63 8.81 -15.82 0.75
CA ILE A 63 8.61 -15.02 1.97
C ILE A 63 7.48 -15.62 2.82
N GLY A 64 6.38 -16.07 2.21
CA GLY A 64 5.31 -16.79 2.92
C GLY A 64 5.82 -18.06 3.61
N VAL A 65 6.54 -18.90 2.88
CA VAL A 65 7.16 -20.12 3.43
C VAL A 65 8.15 -19.80 4.56
N LEU A 66 8.93 -18.72 4.43
CA LEU A 66 9.84 -18.25 5.47
C LEU A 66 9.10 -17.88 6.76
N ILE A 67 7.99 -17.14 6.65
CA ILE A 67 7.12 -16.75 7.78
C ILE A 67 6.47 -17.96 8.45
N ASP A 68 6.18 -18.99 7.65
CA ASP A 68 5.56 -20.21 8.16
C ASP A 68 6.57 -21.14 8.83
N ARG A 69 7.80 -21.24 8.33
CA ARG A 69 8.83 -22.15 8.86
C ARG A 69 9.68 -21.57 10.00
N ILE A 70 9.95 -20.27 9.97
CA ILE A 70 10.76 -19.59 10.98
C ILE A 70 9.84 -18.94 12.02
N SER A 71 10.33 -18.78 13.26
CA SER A 71 9.63 -17.98 14.26
C SER A 71 9.37 -16.57 13.72
N ARG A 72 8.10 -16.13 13.75
CA ARG A 72 7.68 -14.83 13.23
C ARG A 72 8.41 -13.67 13.91
N LYS A 73 8.71 -13.80 15.21
CA LYS A 73 9.56 -12.83 15.94
C LYS A 73 10.97 -12.75 15.36
N LYS A 74 11.60 -13.88 15.04
CA LYS A 74 12.93 -13.92 14.42
C LYS A 74 12.91 -13.31 13.01
N THR A 75 11.86 -13.57 12.24
CA THR A 75 11.71 -12.99 10.89
C THR A 75 11.51 -11.46 10.96
N LEU A 76 10.78 -10.95 11.95
CA LEU A 76 10.68 -9.50 12.18
C LEU A 76 12.03 -8.88 12.53
N LEU A 77 12.78 -9.48 13.46
CA LEU A 77 14.13 -9.02 13.82
C LEU A 77 15.07 -9.05 12.63
N PHE A 78 15.02 -10.11 11.82
CA PHE A 78 15.80 -10.21 10.59
C PHE A 78 15.50 -9.04 9.64
N ALA A 79 14.22 -8.71 9.43
CA ALA A 79 13.84 -7.59 8.59
C ALA A 79 14.37 -6.24 9.14
N GLU A 80 14.27 -5.99 10.45
CA GLU A 80 14.82 -4.77 11.07
C GLU A 80 16.35 -4.69 10.91
N TYR A 81 17.08 -5.80 11.14
CA TYR A 81 18.53 -5.84 10.94
C TYR A 81 18.93 -5.69 9.47
N MET A 82 18.15 -6.26 8.54
CA MET A 82 18.37 -6.09 7.11
C MET A 82 18.19 -4.61 6.70
N GLY A 83 17.12 -3.96 7.17
CA GLY A 83 16.88 -2.54 6.97
C GLY A 83 18.03 -1.69 7.54
N LEU A 84 18.37 -1.91 8.81
CA LEU A 84 19.47 -1.26 9.52
C LEU A 84 20.78 -1.36 8.75
N THR A 85 21.21 -2.57 8.41
CA THR A 85 22.50 -2.80 7.75
C THR A 85 22.52 -2.18 6.36
N THR A 86 21.43 -2.28 5.60
CA THR A 86 21.33 -1.68 4.27
C THR A 86 21.55 -0.17 4.33
N VAL A 87 20.77 0.54 5.16
CA VAL A 87 20.85 2.00 5.20
C VAL A 87 22.13 2.49 5.90
N LEU A 88 22.64 1.77 6.90
CA LEU A 88 23.88 2.13 7.59
C LEU A 88 25.11 2.02 6.68
N VAL A 89 25.21 0.96 5.86
CA VAL A 89 26.32 0.80 4.91
C VAL A 89 26.38 1.98 3.94
N PHE A 90 25.23 2.36 3.36
CA PHE A 90 25.17 3.51 2.45
C PHE A 90 25.32 4.85 3.17
N ALA A 91 24.87 4.98 4.42
CA ALA A 91 25.12 6.16 5.23
C ALA A 91 26.62 6.40 5.43
N LEU A 92 27.35 5.36 5.87
CA LEU A 92 28.79 5.41 6.09
C LEU A 92 29.55 5.70 4.80
N TRP A 93 29.16 5.06 3.69
CA TRP A 93 29.69 5.39 2.36
C TRP A 93 29.53 6.88 2.06
N GLY A 94 28.33 7.42 2.25
CA GLY A 94 28.05 8.83 1.99
C GLY A 94 28.86 9.81 2.86
N TYR A 95 29.24 9.44 4.08
CA TYR A 95 30.14 10.27 4.91
C TYR A 95 31.60 10.23 4.42
N VAL A 96 32.03 9.11 3.84
CA VAL A 96 33.40 8.96 3.33
C VAL A 96 33.56 9.64 1.97
N THR A 97 32.59 9.48 1.07
CA THR A 97 32.71 9.97 -0.31
C THR A 97 32.02 11.31 -0.56
N GLY A 98 31.06 11.70 0.29
CA GLY A 98 30.22 12.89 0.10
C GLY A 98 29.21 12.78 -1.04
N GLN A 99 29.22 11.69 -1.82
CA GLN A 99 28.38 11.51 -3.01
C GLN A 99 27.82 10.09 -3.11
N PHE A 100 26.62 9.98 -3.69
CA PHE A 100 25.96 8.71 -3.96
C PHE A 100 25.93 8.44 -5.46
N GLU A 101 26.21 7.21 -5.87
CA GLU A 101 26.02 6.75 -7.24
C GLU A 101 24.58 6.27 -7.48
N THR A 102 24.19 6.17 -8.76
CA THR A 102 22.80 5.87 -9.14
C THR A 102 22.40 4.47 -8.68
N TRP A 103 23.29 3.49 -8.79
CA TRP A 103 23.03 2.12 -8.33
C TRP A 103 22.84 2.05 -6.81
N GLN A 104 23.46 2.95 -6.04
CA GLN A 104 23.33 2.99 -4.58
C GLN A 104 21.92 3.45 -4.18
N LEU A 105 21.40 4.48 -4.85
CA LEU A 105 20.01 4.91 -4.67
C LEU A 105 19.02 3.80 -5.03
N ILE A 106 19.27 3.07 -6.13
CA ILE A 106 18.45 1.92 -6.52
C ILE A 106 18.51 0.82 -5.44
N ALA A 107 19.71 0.52 -4.92
CA ALA A 107 19.90 -0.50 -3.89
C ALA A 107 19.20 -0.13 -2.58
N ILE A 108 19.25 1.14 -2.15
CA ILE A 108 18.53 1.62 -0.96
C ILE A 108 17.01 1.49 -1.18
N HIS A 109 16.50 1.93 -2.33
CA HIS A 109 15.08 1.85 -2.66
C HIS A 109 14.58 0.39 -2.70
N PHE A 110 15.36 -0.50 -3.33
CA PHE A 110 15.06 -1.92 -3.38
C PHE A 110 15.10 -2.55 -1.98
N GLY A 111 16.11 -2.23 -1.18
CA GLY A 111 16.25 -2.70 0.20
C GLY A 111 15.07 -2.31 1.08
N GLY A 112 14.60 -1.05 0.98
CA GLY A 112 13.37 -0.60 1.65
C GLY A 112 12.12 -1.34 1.17
N SER A 113 12.00 -1.58 -0.14
CA SER A 113 10.88 -2.34 -0.72
C SER A 113 10.87 -3.81 -0.28
N LEU A 114 12.06 -4.42 -0.19
CA LEU A 114 12.25 -5.78 0.32
C LEU A 114 11.93 -5.85 1.82
N TYR A 115 12.37 -4.86 2.60
CA TYR A 115 12.03 -4.74 4.02
C TYR A 115 10.52 -4.77 4.22
N TYR A 116 9.78 -3.91 3.51
CA TYR A 116 8.33 -3.86 3.62
C TYR A 116 7.64 -5.16 3.18
N SER A 117 8.18 -5.83 2.16
CA SER A 117 7.65 -7.09 1.64
C SER A 117 7.79 -8.25 2.63
N ILE A 118 8.80 -8.24 3.49
CA ILE A 118 8.99 -9.24 4.56
C ILE A 118 8.25 -8.80 5.83
N TYR A 119 8.44 -7.55 6.23
CA TYR A 119 8.04 -7.06 7.54
C TYR A 119 6.52 -7.04 7.74
N PHE A 120 5.75 -6.47 6.79
CA PHE A 120 4.29 -6.34 6.95
C PHE A 120 3.56 -7.67 7.09
N PRO A 121 3.71 -8.66 6.17
CA PRO A 121 3.02 -9.94 6.33
C PRO A 121 3.47 -10.67 7.59
N THR A 122 4.76 -10.59 7.95
CA THR A 122 5.26 -11.17 9.21
C THR A 122 4.61 -10.51 10.43
N LYS A 123 4.47 -9.18 10.44
CA LYS A 123 3.83 -8.41 11.52
C LYS A 123 2.39 -8.85 11.72
N PHE A 124 1.61 -8.92 10.64
CA PHE A 124 0.20 -9.36 10.73
C PHE A 124 0.10 -10.80 11.25
N ALA A 125 0.93 -11.70 10.73
CA ALA A 125 0.94 -13.09 11.18
C ALA A 125 1.38 -13.19 12.65
N PHE A 126 2.38 -12.42 13.08
CA PHE A 126 2.84 -12.39 14.47
C PHE A 126 1.75 -11.91 15.43
N ILE A 127 1.00 -10.88 15.05
CA ILE A 127 -0.14 -10.38 15.82
C ILE A 127 -1.23 -11.45 15.95
N GLN A 128 -1.52 -12.19 14.88
CA GLN A 128 -2.45 -13.33 14.93
C GLN A 128 -1.93 -14.50 15.79
N GLU A 129 -0.61 -14.59 16.03
CA GLU A 129 -0.03 -15.63 16.88
C GLU A 129 -0.19 -15.31 18.37
N ILE A 130 -0.08 -14.03 18.74
CA ILE A 130 0.01 -13.62 20.15
C ILE A 130 -1.30 -13.07 20.72
N PHE A 131 -2.30 -12.78 19.88
CA PHE A 131 -3.60 -12.24 20.29
C PHE A 131 -4.77 -13.15 19.90
N ASP A 132 -5.89 -13.00 20.61
CA ASP A 132 -7.10 -13.77 20.35
C ASP A 132 -7.90 -13.21 19.18
N LYS A 133 -8.61 -14.11 18.46
CA LYS A 133 -9.46 -13.75 17.30
C LYS A 133 -10.45 -12.62 17.60
N GLY A 134 -11.00 -12.56 18.81
CA GLY A 134 -11.92 -11.50 19.24
C GLY A 134 -11.32 -10.09 19.23
N GLN A 135 -9.98 -9.98 19.26
CA GLN A 135 -9.26 -8.71 19.28
C GLN A 135 -8.85 -8.23 17.87
N TYR A 136 -8.91 -9.09 16.85
CA TYR A 136 -8.37 -8.82 15.51
C TYR A 136 -8.95 -7.56 14.86
N ARG A 137 -10.25 -7.32 15.01
CA ARG A 137 -10.88 -6.10 14.49
C ARG A 137 -10.27 -4.84 15.10
N SER A 138 -10.11 -4.83 16.42
CA SER A 138 -9.52 -3.71 17.15
C SER A 138 -8.04 -3.53 16.81
N LEU A 139 -7.29 -4.63 16.69
CA LEU A 139 -5.87 -4.62 16.32
C LEU A 139 -5.67 -4.06 14.91
N ASN A 140 -6.44 -4.54 13.93
CA ASN A 140 -6.38 -4.05 12.55
C ASN A 140 -6.69 -2.56 12.46
N SER A 141 -7.69 -2.06 13.20
CA SER A 141 -7.98 -0.63 13.26
C SER A 141 -6.83 0.20 13.83
N VAL A 142 -6.22 -0.25 14.93
CA VAL A 142 -5.10 0.47 15.56
C VAL A 142 -3.86 0.46 14.65
N LEU A 143 -3.55 -0.66 13.99
CA LEU A 143 -2.44 -0.77 13.04
C LEU A 143 -2.64 0.15 11.82
N GLU A 144 -3.86 0.24 11.29
CA GLU A 144 -4.14 1.15 10.18
C GLU A 144 -3.92 2.61 10.59
N VAL A 145 -4.46 3.04 11.74
CA VAL A 145 -4.23 4.40 12.27
C VAL A 145 -2.75 4.66 12.46
N GLN A 146 -2.02 3.70 13.02
CA GLN A 146 -0.58 3.82 13.23
C GLN A 146 0.21 3.93 11.91
N ASN A 147 -0.12 3.14 10.88
CA ASN A 147 0.53 3.22 9.57
C ASN A 147 0.30 4.59 8.91
N GLN A 148 -0.95 5.10 8.97
CA GLN A 148 -1.26 6.41 8.40
C GLN A 148 -0.61 7.55 9.21
N PHE A 149 -0.56 7.44 10.54
CA PHE A 149 0.16 8.38 11.38
C PHE A 149 1.66 8.42 11.04
N ALA A 150 2.29 7.25 10.92
CA ALA A 150 3.69 7.17 10.51
C ALA A 150 3.92 7.81 9.13
N THR A 151 3.06 7.51 8.15
CA THR A 151 3.13 8.13 6.80
C THR A 151 2.98 9.65 6.86
N MET A 152 2.05 10.16 7.68
CA MET A 152 1.81 11.58 7.87
C MET A 152 3.07 12.29 8.42
N ILE A 153 3.69 11.71 9.46
CA ILE A 153 4.90 12.23 10.08
C ILE A 153 6.11 12.10 9.14
N SER A 154 6.28 10.97 8.44
CA SER A 154 7.32 10.80 7.42
C SER A 154 7.24 11.87 6.35
N GLY A 155 6.07 12.10 5.77
CA GLY A 155 5.86 13.15 4.76
C GLY A 155 6.17 14.55 5.30
N GLY A 156 5.75 14.82 6.54
CA GLY A 156 5.93 16.13 7.16
C GLY A 156 7.41 16.41 7.42
N LEU A 157 8.11 15.44 8.02
CA LEU A 157 9.56 15.53 8.23
C LEU A 157 10.30 15.58 6.90
N ALA A 158 9.98 14.71 5.94
CA ALA A 158 10.54 14.72 4.59
C ALA A 158 10.42 16.10 3.93
N SER A 159 9.26 16.77 4.08
CA SER A 159 9.05 18.10 3.51
C SER A 159 9.99 19.16 4.08
N LEU A 160 10.43 18.99 5.32
CA LEU A 160 11.31 19.95 5.99
C LEU A 160 12.79 19.68 5.70
N VAL A 161 13.17 18.40 5.53
CA VAL A 161 14.58 17.97 5.59
C VAL A 161 15.21 17.61 4.24
N ILE A 162 14.44 17.12 3.25
CA ILE A 162 15.04 16.54 2.02
C ILE A 162 15.88 17.57 1.25
N ASP A 163 15.42 18.82 1.16
CA ASP A 163 16.13 19.88 0.42
C ASP A 163 17.25 20.53 1.25
N LYS A 164 17.37 20.22 2.55
CA LYS A 164 18.26 20.93 3.50
C LYS A 164 19.32 20.04 4.14
N VAL A 165 19.14 18.72 4.10
CA VAL A 165 19.95 17.76 4.83
C VAL A 165 20.51 16.73 3.85
N PHE A 166 21.80 16.42 3.96
CA PHE A 166 22.42 15.39 3.14
C PHE A 166 21.79 14.02 3.39
N LEU A 167 21.65 13.22 2.33
CA LEU A 167 21.06 11.88 2.39
C LEU A 167 21.73 11.00 3.46
N SER A 168 23.05 11.10 3.66
CA SER A 168 23.79 10.36 4.68
C SER A 168 23.21 10.52 6.09
N HIS A 169 22.78 11.72 6.47
CA HIS A 169 22.19 11.99 7.77
C HIS A 169 20.79 11.37 7.88
N LEU A 170 20.00 11.43 6.80
CA LEU A 170 18.68 10.79 6.76
C LEU A 170 18.81 9.27 6.91
N LEU A 171 19.80 8.66 6.27
CA LEU A 171 20.07 7.22 6.38
C LEU A 171 20.56 6.80 7.77
N VAL A 172 21.32 7.65 8.48
CA VAL A 172 21.68 7.39 9.89
C VAL A 172 20.45 7.44 10.78
N VAL A 173 19.59 8.44 10.60
CA VAL A 173 18.33 8.52 11.36
C VAL A 173 17.50 7.27 11.09
N ASP A 174 17.38 6.84 9.84
CA ASP A 174 16.67 5.61 9.46
C ASP A 174 17.29 4.36 10.12
N ALA A 175 18.62 4.21 10.07
CA ALA A 175 19.34 3.16 10.79
C ALA A 175 18.98 3.14 12.28
N MET A 176 19.01 4.29 12.95
CA MET A 176 18.65 4.39 14.36
C MET A 176 17.21 3.97 14.62
N THR A 177 16.27 4.31 13.71
CA THR A 177 14.88 3.87 13.84
C THR A 177 14.73 2.36 13.71
N TYR A 178 15.42 1.70 12.77
CA TYR A 178 15.45 0.24 12.66
C TYR A 178 16.07 -0.41 13.90
N LEU A 179 17.13 0.18 14.47
CA LEU A 179 17.75 -0.33 15.70
C LEU A 179 16.77 -0.27 16.88
N ILE A 180 16.09 0.85 17.05
CA ILE A 180 15.03 1.02 18.06
C ILE A 180 13.91 0.00 17.83
N GLY A 181 13.46 -0.17 16.58
CA GLY A 181 12.47 -1.17 16.19
C GLY A 181 12.89 -2.60 16.57
N ALA A 182 14.12 -2.99 16.23
CA ALA A 182 14.70 -4.29 16.58
C ALA A 182 14.73 -4.52 18.10
N VAL A 183 15.19 -3.53 18.88
CA VAL A 183 15.23 -3.61 20.35
C VAL A 183 13.82 -3.77 20.93
N LEU A 184 12.87 -2.96 20.47
CA LEU A 184 11.49 -3.04 20.97
C LEU A 184 10.81 -4.36 20.60
N ILE A 185 11.01 -4.87 19.38
CA ILE A 185 10.53 -6.20 18.97
C ILE A 185 11.19 -7.29 19.79
N PHE A 186 12.49 -7.19 20.06
CA PHE A 186 13.21 -8.14 20.91
C PHE A 186 12.61 -8.20 22.32
N LEU A 187 12.19 -7.06 22.87
CA LEU A 187 11.55 -6.97 24.19
C LEU A 187 10.11 -7.48 24.24
N VAL A 188 9.45 -7.74 23.10
CA VAL A 188 8.07 -8.27 23.09
C VAL A 188 8.04 -9.63 23.80
N PRO A 189 7.23 -9.77 24.89
CA PRO A 189 7.03 -11.07 25.54
C PRO A 189 6.44 -12.07 24.55
N TYR A 190 7.17 -13.16 24.31
CA TYR A 190 6.82 -14.14 23.29
C TYR A 190 7.20 -15.55 23.75
N GLN A 191 6.23 -16.45 23.73
CA GLN A 191 6.46 -17.88 23.85
C GLN A 191 6.17 -18.51 22.48
N PRO A 192 7.16 -19.17 21.85
CA PRO A 192 6.94 -19.80 20.55
C PRO A 192 5.83 -20.84 20.66
N GLN A 193 4.74 -20.65 19.91
CA GLN A 193 3.80 -21.73 19.71
C GLN A 193 4.45 -22.76 18.78
N ARG A 194 4.52 -24.02 19.25
CA ARG A 194 5.02 -25.12 18.43
C ARG A 194 4.05 -25.28 17.26
N LYS A 195 4.50 -24.94 16.05
CA LYS A 195 3.70 -25.18 14.85
C LYS A 195 3.70 -26.68 14.60
N ASP A 196 2.53 -27.30 14.67
CA ASP A 196 2.35 -28.59 14.01
C ASP A 196 2.64 -28.37 12.52
N ASN A 197 3.55 -29.16 11.96
CA ASN A 197 4.02 -29.07 10.58
C ASN A 197 2.93 -29.41 9.52
N ALA A 198 1.66 -29.22 9.84
CA ALA A 198 0.53 -29.41 8.96
C ALA A 198 0.23 -28.13 8.15
N ALA A 199 1.25 -27.50 7.57
CA ALA A 199 1.00 -26.56 6.49
C ALA A 199 0.71 -27.40 5.24
N ALA A 200 -0.56 -27.62 4.95
CA ALA A 200 -0.98 -28.17 3.67
C ALA A 200 -0.34 -27.32 2.56
N ASN A 201 0.43 -27.97 1.68
CA ASN A 201 1.00 -27.40 0.46
C ASN A 201 -0.13 -26.97 -0.49
N VAL A 202 -0.92 -25.96 -0.13
CA VAL A 202 -1.89 -25.38 -1.05
C VAL A 202 -1.09 -24.49 -1.99
N SER A 203 -0.93 -24.97 -3.22
CA SER A 203 -0.18 -24.27 -4.26
C SER A 203 -0.72 -22.85 -4.45
N PHE A 204 0.17 -21.85 -4.37
CA PHE A 204 -0.15 -20.44 -4.63
C PHE A 204 -0.90 -20.26 -5.96
N PHE A 205 -0.43 -20.93 -7.00
CA PHE A 205 -1.07 -20.91 -8.32
C PHE A 205 -2.43 -21.62 -8.34
N ALA A 206 -2.62 -22.67 -7.53
CA ALA A 206 -3.93 -23.30 -7.39
C ALA A 206 -4.95 -22.34 -6.77
N ASN A 207 -4.56 -21.58 -5.75
CA ASN A 207 -5.43 -20.56 -5.14
C ASN A 207 -5.83 -19.47 -6.15
N ILE A 208 -4.89 -18.99 -6.97
CA ILE A 208 -5.18 -18.03 -8.05
C ILE A 208 -6.18 -18.61 -9.04
N LYS A 209 -5.94 -19.85 -9.50
CA LYS A 209 -6.78 -20.54 -10.48
C LYS A 209 -8.20 -20.75 -9.96
N GLU A 210 -8.34 -21.16 -8.70
CA GLU A 210 -9.63 -21.36 -8.08
C GLU A 210 -10.40 -20.04 -7.90
N GLY A 211 -9.73 -18.98 -7.44
CA GLY A 211 -10.31 -17.64 -7.35
C GLY A 211 -10.81 -17.13 -8.71
N TYR A 212 -10.02 -17.33 -9.76
CA TYR A 212 -10.41 -17.00 -11.14
C TYR A 212 -11.63 -17.80 -11.61
N HIS A 213 -11.64 -19.12 -11.42
CA HIS A 213 -12.76 -19.98 -11.82
C HIS A 213 -14.07 -19.56 -11.15
N TYR A 214 -14.02 -19.26 -9.84
CA TYR A 214 -15.20 -18.76 -9.14
C TYR A 214 -15.70 -17.43 -9.72
N LEU A 215 -14.81 -16.45 -9.91
CA LEU A 215 -15.18 -15.14 -10.45
C LEU A 215 -15.71 -15.20 -11.89
N LYS A 216 -15.25 -16.17 -12.69
CA LYS A 216 -15.77 -16.42 -14.04
C LYS A 216 -17.26 -16.78 -14.02
N THR A 217 -17.75 -17.43 -12.97
CA THR A 217 -19.18 -17.73 -12.80
C THR A 217 -20.02 -16.53 -12.31
N LYS A 218 -19.37 -15.46 -11.85
CA LYS A 218 -19.99 -14.24 -11.30
C LYS A 218 -19.45 -12.99 -12.00
N PRO A 219 -19.71 -12.79 -13.31
CA PRO A 219 -19.08 -11.76 -14.11
C PRO A 219 -19.28 -10.33 -13.59
N LEU A 220 -20.47 -10.00 -13.04
CA LEU A 220 -20.73 -8.68 -12.46
C LEU A 220 -19.93 -8.43 -11.17
N LEU A 221 -19.72 -9.47 -10.35
CA LEU A 221 -18.88 -9.38 -9.16
C LEU A 221 -17.42 -9.21 -9.55
N ASN A 222 -16.95 -9.94 -10.57
CA ASN A 222 -15.60 -9.78 -11.09
C ASN A 222 -15.36 -8.36 -11.62
N LEU A 223 -16.28 -7.83 -12.44
CA LEU A 223 -16.23 -6.46 -12.94
C LEU A 223 -16.17 -5.45 -11.78
N TYR A 224 -17.07 -5.57 -10.80
CA TYR A 224 -17.09 -4.71 -9.62
C TYR A 224 -15.74 -4.70 -8.89
N LEU A 225 -15.18 -5.88 -8.60
CA LEU A 225 -13.96 -6.01 -7.80
C LEU A 225 -12.70 -5.57 -8.57
N ILE A 226 -12.60 -5.85 -9.89
CA ILE A 226 -11.52 -5.32 -10.74
C ILE A 226 -11.57 -3.79 -10.76
N SER A 227 -12.76 -3.22 -11.01
CA SER A 227 -12.93 -1.78 -11.05
C SER A 227 -12.62 -1.12 -9.70
N ALA A 228 -13.09 -1.70 -8.59
CA ALA A 228 -12.82 -1.19 -7.24
C ALA A 228 -11.36 -1.42 -6.78
N LEU A 229 -10.56 -2.20 -7.51
CA LEU A 229 -9.12 -2.34 -7.28
C LEU A 229 -8.31 -1.20 -7.93
N MET A 230 -8.84 -0.54 -8.97
CA MET A 230 -8.07 0.42 -9.77
C MET A 230 -7.51 1.62 -8.99
N PRO A 231 -8.20 2.23 -8.00
CA PRO A 231 -7.59 3.31 -7.22
C PRO A 231 -6.33 2.88 -6.45
N PHE A 232 -6.26 1.63 -5.98
CA PHE A 232 -5.04 1.09 -5.38
C PHE A 232 -3.90 1.02 -6.40
N ILE A 233 -4.18 0.58 -7.63
CA ILE A 233 -3.20 0.61 -8.73
C ILE A 233 -2.79 2.06 -9.04
N GLY A 234 -3.73 3.01 -8.99
CA GLY A 234 -3.45 4.44 -9.14
C GLY A 234 -2.50 4.98 -8.09
N VAL A 235 -2.63 4.59 -6.82
CA VAL A 235 -1.68 4.97 -5.78
C VAL A 235 -0.29 4.38 -6.06
N MET A 236 -0.22 3.11 -6.48
CA MET A 236 1.06 2.49 -6.83
C MET A 236 1.75 3.19 -8.02
N MET A 237 0.99 3.63 -9.02
CA MET A 237 1.53 4.43 -10.13
C MET A 237 1.89 5.85 -9.69
N GLY A 238 1.12 6.45 -8.79
CA GLY A 238 1.43 7.75 -8.18
C GLY A 238 2.76 7.74 -7.43
N ASN A 239 3.10 6.66 -6.71
CA ASN A 239 4.40 6.53 -6.04
C ASN A 239 5.59 6.62 -7.01
N TYR A 240 5.41 6.20 -8.26
CA TYR A 240 6.40 6.36 -9.32
C TYR A 240 6.32 7.75 -9.99
N LEU A 241 5.11 8.17 -10.35
CA LEU A 241 4.88 9.38 -11.16
C LEU A 241 5.03 10.68 -10.37
N PHE A 242 4.65 10.73 -9.09
CA PHE A 242 4.59 11.99 -8.33
C PHE A 242 5.96 12.63 -8.07
N PRO A 243 7.04 11.90 -7.75
CA PRO A 243 8.37 12.50 -7.70
C PRO A 243 8.75 13.17 -9.04
N ILE A 244 8.45 12.52 -10.17
CA ILE A 244 8.71 13.03 -11.53
C ILE A 244 7.84 14.24 -11.84
N TYR A 245 6.55 14.16 -11.54
CA TYR A 245 5.59 15.23 -11.77
C TYR A 245 5.94 16.48 -10.97
N VAL A 246 6.24 16.34 -9.68
CA VAL A 246 6.58 17.47 -8.80
C VAL A 246 7.86 18.16 -9.27
N THR A 247 8.92 17.42 -9.61
CA THR A 247 10.19 18.05 -10.05
C THR A 247 10.18 18.51 -11.50
N LYS A 248 9.71 17.69 -12.45
CA LYS A 248 9.83 17.95 -13.90
C LYS A 248 8.64 18.70 -14.48
N THR A 249 7.44 18.54 -13.93
CA THR A 249 6.22 19.21 -14.45
C THR A 249 5.89 20.46 -13.65
N LEU A 250 5.90 20.39 -12.32
CA LEU A 250 5.58 21.53 -11.47
C LEU A 250 6.78 22.45 -11.23
N GLY A 251 8.01 21.98 -11.45
CA GLY A 251 9.23 22.71 -11.09
C GLY A 251 9.33 23.00 -9.58
N ALA A 252 8.67 22.19 -8.75
CA ALA A 252 8.58 22.38 -7.31
C ALA A 252 9.67 21.58 -6.57
N SER A 253 9.83 21.83 -5.27
CA SER A 253 10.84 21.17 -4.43
C SER A 253 10.31 19.88 -3.75
N ALA A 254 11.19 19.16 -3.06
CA ALA A 254 10.81 17.94 -2.32
C ALA A 254 9.78 18.23 -1.23
N THR A 255 9.76 19.48 -0.74
CA THR A 255 8.76 19.98 0.20
C THR A 255 7.33 19.70 -0.28
N VAL A 256 7.04 19.93 -1.57
CA VAL A 256 5.70 19.71 -2.15
C VAL A 256 5.35 18.23 -2.20
N LEU A 257 6.33 17.36 -2.51
CA LEU A 257 6.13 15.91 -2.50
C LEU A 257 5.83 15.41 -1.08
N GLY A 258 6.64 15.81 -0.09
CA GLY A 258 6.45 15.44 1.32
C GLY A 258 5.12 15.92 1.90
N LEU A 259 4.75 17.19 1.65
CA LEU A 259 3.43 17.72 2.02
C LEU A 259 2.30 16.93 1.35
N GLY A 260 2.46 16.58 0.07
CA GLY A 260 1.52 15.72 -0.63
C GLY A 260 1.30 14.38 0.06
N SER A 261 2.36 13.71 0.52
CA SER A 261 2.28 12.47 1.29
C SER A 261 1.58 12.66 2.64
N THR A 262 1.86 13.76 3.35
CA THR A 262 1.17 14.11 4.60
C THR A 262 -0.32 14.32 4.40
N ILE A 263 -0.70 15.13 3.42
CA ILE A 263 -2.10 15.44 3.12
C ILE A 263 -2.85 14.19 2.63
N TYR A 264 -2.19 13.32 1.85
CA TYR A 264 -2.74 12.01 1.50
C TYR A 264 -3.05 11.15 2.74
N ALA A 265 -2.11 11.05 3.68
CA ALA A 265 -2.30 10.28 4.91
C ALA A 265 -3.45 10.84 5.76
N ILE A 266 -3.58 12.17 5.87
CA ILE A 266 -4.72 12.82 6.54
C ILE A 266 -6.03 12.44 5.86
N GLY A 267 -6.11 12.51 4.53
CA GLY A 267 -7.31 12.08 3.78
C GLY A 267 -7.69 10.62 4.04
N ALA A 268 -6.70 9.72 4.10
CA ALA A 268 -6.91 8.31 4.40
C ALA A 268 -7.41 8.08 5.85
N ILE A 269 -6.89 8.82 6.83
CA ILE A 269 -7.36 8.78 8.23
C ILE A 269 -8.81 9.26 8.31
N VAL A 270 -9.12 10.38 7.66
CA VAL A 270 -10.48 10.95 7.62
C VAL A 270 -11.46 9.95 7.01
N ALA A 271 -11.07 9.25 5.93
CA ALA A 271 -11.90 8.20 5.35
C ALA A 271 -12.24 7.08 6.35
N GLY A 272 -11.30 6.69 7.21
CA GLY A 272 -11.57 5.71 8.28
C GLY A 272 -12.70 6.12 9.23
N LEU A 273 -12.89 7.43 9.44
CA LEU A 273 -13.96 7.98 10.27
C LEU A 273 -15.27 8.19 9.49
N THR A 274 -15.18 8.68 8.25
CA THR A 274 -16.36 9.10 7.47
C THR A 274 -17.03 7.95 6.72
N ILE A 275 -16.26 6.94 6.28
CA ILE A 275 -16.75 5.89 5.39
C ILE A 275 -17.74 4.93 6.07
N PRO A 276 -17.54 4.49 7.32
CA PRO A 276 -18.55 3.69 8.02
C PRO A 276 -19.91 4.41 8.11
N TYR A 277 -19.89 5.72 8.38
CA TYR A 277 -21.12 6.53 8.39
C TYR A 277 -21.75 6.62 7.00
N LEU A 278 -20.94 6.83 5.96
CA LEU A 278 -21.41 6.92 4.59
C LEU A 278 -22.01 5.59 4.10
N MET A 279 -21.44 4.45 4.48
CA MET A 279 -21.98 3.12 4.18
C MET A 279 -23.32 2.86 4.86
N ASN A 280 -23.53 3.34 6.08
CA ASN A 280 -24.83 3.24 6.74
C ASN A 280 -25.91 4.06 6.03
N ARG A 281 -25.54 5.19 5.42
CA ARG A 281 -26.47 6.07 4.68
C ARG A 281 -26.70 5.64 3.23
N LEU A 282 -25.65 5.19 2.54
CA LEU A 282 -25.67 4.95 1.10
C LEU A 282 -25.55 3.48 0.70
N ASN A 283 -25.24 2.56 1.63
CA ASN A 283 -24.75 1.19 1.39
C ASN A 283 -23.33 1.10 0.80
N SER A 284 -22.72 -0.09 0.92
CA SER A 284 -21.35 -0.39 0.48
C SER A 284 -21.13 -0.14 -1.02
N TYR A 285 -22.10 -0.49 -1.86
CA TYR A 285 -22.02 -0.30 -3.30
C TYR A 285 -21.97 1.17 -3.71
N ARG A 286 -22.94 2.00 -3.25
CA ARG A 286 -22.95 3.42 -3.61
C ARG A 286 -21.77 4.18 -2.99
N THR A 287 -21.30 3.75 -1.82
CA THR A 287 -20.06 4.29 -1.21
C THR A 287 -18.83 3.99 -2.07
N THR A 288 -18.77 2.81 -2.70
CA THR A 288 -17.69 2.46 -3.65
C THR A 288 -17.71 3.39 -4.86
N ILE A 289 -18.89 3.71 -5.41
CA ILE A 289 -19.03 4.66 -6.52
C ILE A 289 -18.55 6.04 -6.10
N ALA A 290 -19.07 6.58 -4.99
CA ALA A 290 -18.75 7.92 -4.53
C ALA A 290 -17.24 8.11 -4.32
N THR A 291 -16.60 7.17 -3.63
CA THR A 291 -15.16 7.21 -3.37
C THR A 291 -14.33 7.02 -4.63
N GLY A 292 -14.75 6.14 -5.54
CA GLY A 292 -14.11 5.96 -6.86
C GLY A 292 -14.19 7.20 -7.74
N VAL A 293 -15.34 7.88 -7.77
CA VAL A 293 -15.52 9.14 -8.51
C VAL A 293 -14.65 10.25 -7.91
N VAL A 294 -14.62 10.38 -6.57
CA VAL A 294 -13.75 11.37 -5.92
C VAL A 294 -12.28 11.14 -6.27
N TYR A 295 -11.82 9.88 -6.26
CA TYR A 295 -10.45 9.55 -6.67
C TYR A 295 -10.20 9.89 -8.15
N ALA A 296 -11.14 9.55 -9.04
CA ALA A 296 -11.05 9.85 -10.47
C ALA A 296 -11.01 11.37 -10.75
N VAL A 297 -11.82 12.16 -10.05
CA VAL A 297 -11.80 13.62 -10.14
C VAL A 297 -10.45 14.15 -9.67
N ALA A 298 -9.96 13.70 -8.51
CA ALA A 298 -8.70 14.17 -7.94
C ALA A 298 -7.50 13.94 -8.88
N ILE A 299 -7.42 12.76 -9.52
CA ILE A 299 -6.32 12.46 -10.44
C ILE A 299 -6.44 13.26 -11.74
N THR A 300 -7.68 13.51 -12.18
CA THR A 300 -7.97 14.32 -13.37
C THR A 300 -7.59 15.78 -13.15
N MET A 301 -7.97 16.35 -12.00
CA MET A 301 -7.60 17.73 -11.64
C MET A 301 -6.09 17.88 -11.49
N THR A 302 -5.40 16.86 -10.95
CA THR A 302 -3.93 16.84 -10.89
C THR A 302 -3.32 16.83 -12.30
N ALA A 303 -3.86 16.06 -13.24
CA ALA A 303 -3.37 16.03 -14.62
C ALA A 303 -3.63 17.34 -15.38
N MET A 304 -4.83 17.92 -15.20
CA MET A 304 -5.29 19.09 -15.95
C MET A 304 -4.65 20.40 -15.50
N PHE A 305 -4.42 20.56 -14.20
CA PHE A 305 -3.96 21.81 -13.63
C PHE A 305 -2.60 21.63 -12.93
N PRO A 306 -1.47 21.80 -13.65
CA PRO A 306 -0.14 21.60 -13.11
C PRO A 306 0.28 22.74 -12.18
N ALA A 307 -0.28 22.74 -10.97
CA ALA A 307 0.08 23.66 -9.90
C ALA A 307 0.32 22.91 -8.58
N ALA A 308 1.37 23.29 -7.84
CA ALA A 308 1.74 22.68 -6.57
C ALA A 308 0.59 22.66 -5.54
N LEU A 309 -0.16 23.76 -5.44
CA LEU A 309 -1.30 23.84 -4.52
C LEU A 309 -2.41 22.86 -4.91
N ILE A 310 -2.67 22.69 -6.22
CA ILE A 310 -3.68 21.75 -6.71
C ILE A 310 -3.22 20.32 -6.45
N PHE A 311 -1.96 19.99 -6.74
CA PHE A 311 -1.39 18.69 -6.40
C PHE A 311 -1.60 18.37 -4.91
N ILE A 312 -1.14 19.26 -4.00
CA ILE A 312 -1.27 19.06 -2.55
C ILE A 312 -2.75 18.90 -2.13
N ALA A 313 -3.65 19.77 -2.61
CA ALA A 313 -5.07 19.70 -2.28
C ALA A 313 -5.72 18.39 -2.76
N MET A 314 -5.39 17.94 -3.98
CA MET A 314 -5.92 16.70 -4.54
C MET A 314 -5.39 15.45 -3.82
N GLN A 315 -4.22 15.52 -3.17
CA GLN A 315 -3.73 14.38 -2.38
C GLN A 315 -4.67 14.00 -1.24
N PHE A 316 -5.39 14.97 -0.65
CA PHE A 316 -6.39 14.67 0.37
C PHE A 316 -7.49 13.79 -0.20
N LEU A 317 -7.99 14.14 -1.39
CA LEU A 317 -9.04 13.39 -2.08
C LEU A 317 -8.55 12.05 -2.62
N HIS A 318 -7.29 11.94 -3.04
CA HIS A 318 -6.66 10.65 -3.36
C HIS A 318 -6.64 9.73 -2.14
N GLY A 319 -6.18 10.24 -0.99
CA GLY A 319 -6.12 9.49 0.26
C GLY A 319 -7.50 9.03 0.72
N TRP A 320 -8.45 9.97 0.73
CA TRP A 320 -9.83 9.70 1.14
C TRP A 320 -10.53 8.71 0.20
N GLY A 321 -10.43 8.92 -1.11
CA GLY A 321 -11.03 8.06 -2.13
C GLY A 321 -10.46 6.64 -2.14
N ASN A 322 -9.13 6.49 -2.08
CA ASN A 322 -8.49 5.18 -2.08
C ASN A 322 -8.74 4.40 -0.77
N ALA A 323 -8.69 5.07 0.39
CA ALA A 323 -9.04 4.43 1.66
C ALA A 323 -10.52 4.03 1.69
N GLY A 324 -11.41 4.91 1.26
CA GLY A 324 -12.84 4.64 1.28
C GLY A 324 -13.27 3.53 0.34
N ILE A 325 -12.77 3.51 -0.90
CA ILE A 325 -13.11 2.43 -1.85
C ILE A 325 -12.57 1.09 -1.36
N ARG A 326 -11.39 1.06 -0.72
CA ARG A 326 -10.82 -0.16 -0.13
C ARG A 326 -11.71 -0.73 0.97
N VAL A 327 -12.20 0.12 1.88
CA VAL A 327 -13.11 -0.29 2.96
C VAL A 327 -14.43 -0.82 2.41
N ALA A 328 -15.07 -0.07 1.50
CA ALA A 328 -16.35 -0.46 0.92
C ALA A 328 -16.23 -1.76 0.10
N ARG A 329 -15.20 -1.89 -0.74
CA ARG A 329 -14.92 -3.09 -1.54
C ARG A 329 -14.70 -4.32 -0.67
N ASN A 330 -13.88 -4.20 0.37
CA ASN A 330 -13.62 -5.33 1.26
C ASN A 330 -14.89 -5.76 2.00
N THR A 331 -15.79 -4.84 2.32
CA THR A 331 -17.08 -5.15 2.93
C THR A 331 -17.97 -5.93 1.96
N VAL A 332 -18.13 -5.46 0.72
CA VAL A 332 -18.89 -6.19 -0.31
C VAL A 332 -18.31 -7.60 -0.54
N LEU A 333 -16.98 -7.73 -0.55
CA LEU A 333 -16.32 -9.02 -0.68
C LEU A 333 -16.73 -9.97 0.46
N MET A 334 -16.76 -9.49 1.70
CA MET A 334 -17.17 -10.27 2.87
C MET A 334 -18.68 -10.59 2.89
N GLU A 335 -19.53 -9.73 2.33
CA GLU A 335 -20.98 -9.93 2.27
C GLU A 335 -21.41 -10.95 1.21
N ILE A 336 -20.76 -10.95 0.04
CA ILE A 336 -21.21 -11.75 -1.12
C ILE A 336 -20.43 -13.06 -1.25
N VAL A 337 -19.15 -13.08 -0.91
CA VAL A 337 -18.28 -14.23 -1.19
C VAL A 337 -18.26 -15.20 0.01
N PRO A 338 -18.45 -16.52 -0.23
CA PRO A 338 -18.26 -17.52 0.80
C PRO A 338 -16.88 -17.41 1.47
N ASN A 339 -16.84 -17.47 2.80
CA ASN A 339 -15.62 -17.20 3.57
C ASN A 339 -14.40 -18.04 3.13
N HIS A 340 -14.61 -19.31 2.77
CA HIS A 340 -13.54 -20.21 2.31
C HIS A 340 -12.95 -19.85 0.92
N LEU A 341 -13.58 -18.92 0.18
CA LEU A 341 -13.11 -18.45 -1.13
C LEU A 341 -12.45 -17.07 -1.09
N ILE A 342 -12.64 -16.28 -0.03
CA ILE A 342 -12.11 -14.90 0.08
C ILE A 342 -10.59 -14.86 -0.14
N GLY A 343 -9.84 -15.77 0.47
CA GLY A 343 -8.38 -15.83 0.32
C GLY A 343 -7.92 -16.16 -1.11
N ARG A 344 -8.66 -17.04 -1.81
CA ARG A 344 -8.39 -17.43 -3.20
C ARG A 344 -8.69 -16.29 -4.16
N ILE A 345 -9.79 -15.59 -3.94
CA ILE A 345 -10.16 -14.39 -4.69
C ILE A 345 -9.13 -13.26 -4.48
N ASN A 346 -8.69 -13.03 -3.24
CA ASN A 346 -7.63 -12.05 -2.97
C ASN A 346 -6.31 -12.42 -3.65
N SER A 347 -5.96 -13.70 -3.70
CA SER A 347 -4.77 -14.19 -4.42
C SER A 347 -4.87 -13.87 -5.93
N PHE A 348 -6.04 -14.09 -6.54
CA PHE A 348 -6.30 -13.70 -7.92
C PHE A 348 -6.16 -12.17 -8.12
N PHE A 349 -6.75 -11.35 -7.26
CA PHE A 349 -6.67 -9.89 -7.38
C PHE A 349 -5.26 -9.33 -7.14
N ASN A 350 -4.47 -9.97 -6.27
CA ASN A 350 -3.06 -9.63 -6.10
C ASN A 350 -2.26 -9.90 -7.38
N ALA A 351 -2.47 -11.06 -8.02
CA ALA A 351 -1.83 -11.41 -9.29
C ALA A 351 -2.28 -10.46 -10.43
N PHE A 352 -3.58 -10.19 -10.54
CA PHE A 352 -4.11 -9.24 -11.52
C PHE A 352 -3.58 -7.83 -11.30
N GLY A 353 -3.58 -7.35 -10.06
CA GLY A 353 -3.04 -6.05 -9.70
C GLY A 353 -1.54 -5.94 -10.00
N MET A 354 -0.78 -7.01 -9.80
CA MET A 354 0.62 -7.06 -10.18
C MET A 354 0.82 -6.98 -11.70
N ALA A 355 0.05 -7.74 -12.49
CA ALA A 355 0.09 -7.66 -13.94
C ALA A 355 -0.20 -6.23 -14.44
N MET A 356 -1.26 -5.60 -13.91
CA MET A 356 -1.58 -4.19 -14.22
C MET A 356 -0.45 -3.24 -13.86
N ARG A 357 0.16 -3.38 -12.67
CA ARG A 357 1.29 -2.54 -12.25
C ARG A 357 2.50 -2.70 -13.17
N VAL A 358 2.85 -3.93 -13.55
CA VAL A 358 3.97 -4.21 -14.46
C VAL A 358 3.70 -3.60 -15.84
N SER A 359 2.50 -3.80 -16.39
CA SER A 359 2.11 -3.22 -17.68
C SER A 359 2.15 -1.70 -17.68
N LEU A 360 1.58 -1.06 -16.65
CA LEU A 360 1.55 0.40 -16.53
C LEU A 360 2.94 0.98 -16.23
N LEU A 361 3.74 0.36 -15.36
CA LEU A 361 5.13 0.80 -15.14
C LEU A 361 5.94 0.71 -16.43
N THR A 362 5.79 -0.36 -17.20
CA THR A 362 6.47 -0.50 -18.50
C THR A 362 6.04 0.60 -19.47
N LEU A 363 4.72 0.80 -19.62
CA LEU A 363 4.15 1.83 -20.49
C LEU A 363 4.60 3.23 -20.07
N PHE A 364 4.47 3.58 -18.80
CA PHE A 364 4.83 4.90 -18.29
C PHE A 364 6.33 5.14 -18.37
N THR A 365 7.16 4.16 -18.01
CA THR A 365 8.64 4.29 -18.12
C THR A 365 9.10 4.52 -19.56
N GLN A 366 8.47 3.85 -20.54
CA GLN A 366 8.79 4.04 -21.96
C GLN A 366 8.28 5.36 -22.52
N THR A 367 7.12 5.84 -22.06
CA THR A 367 6.46 7.04 -22.60
C THR A 367 6.82 8.34 -21.88
N ILE A 368 7.47 8.24 -20.70
CA ILE A 368 7.81 9.40 -19.85
C ILE A 368 8.70 10.42 -20.58
N ILE A 369 9.62 9.96 -21.44
CA ILE A 369 10.54 10.84 -22.18
C ILE A 369 9.83 11.66 -23.27
N TYR A 370 8.68 11.19 -23.76
CA TYR A 370 7.94 11.84 -24.84
C TYR A 370 6.81 12.73 -24.31
N THR A 371 6.15 12.28 -23.24
CA THR A 371 4.91 12.92 -22.74
C THR A 371 5.05 13.54 -21.35
N GLY A 372 6.20 13.33 -20.69
CA GLY A 372 6.39 13.66 -19.30
C GLY A 372 5.45 12.89 -18.37
N ALA A 373 5.45 13.26 -17.08
CA ALA A 373 4.54 12.66 -16.12
C ALA A 373 3.06 12.99 -16.42
N THR A 374 2.77 14.15 -17.02
CA THR A 374 1.41 14.59 -17.34
C THR A 374 0.69 13.63 -18.29
N GLY A 375 1.36 13.13 -19.34
CA GLY A 375 0.76 12.15 -20.26
C GLY A 375 0.35 10.86 -19.53
N SER A 376 1.23 10.36 -18.66
CA SER A 376 0.94 9.19 -17.81
C SER A 376 -0.21 9.44 -16.83
N LEU A 377 -0.33 10.65 -16.27
CA LEU A 377 -1.44 11.04 -15.40
C LEU A 377 -2.78 11.12 -16.15
N TYR A 378 -2.81 11.56 -17.41
CA TYR A 378 -4.01 11.52 -18.24
C TYR A 378 -4.46 10.08 -18.53
N ILE A 379 -3.52 9.18 -18.84
CA ILE A 379 -3.82 7.75 -18.99
C ILE A 379 -4.40 7.20 -17.68
N LEU A 380 -3.80 7.56 -16.54
CA LEU A 380 -4.29 7.12 -15.24
C LEU A 380 -5.68 7.67 -14.91
N SER A 381 -5.96 8.93 -15.26
CA SER A 381 -7.29 9.54 -15.15
C SER A 381 -8.32 8.78 -15.98
N ALA A 382 -8.03 8.50 -17.26
CA ALA A 382 -8.92 7.72 -18.12
C ALA A 382 -9.21 6.31 -17.54
N LEU A 383 -8.20 5.66 -16.97
CA LEU A 383 -8.36 4.37 -16.28
C LEU A 383 -9.24 4.49 -15.04
N MET A 384 -9.10 5.54 -14.23
CA MET A 384 -9.95 5.75 -13.05
C MET A 384 -11.41 6.05 -13.41
N ILE A 385 -11.64 6.84 -14.48
CA ILE A 385 -12.99 7.11 -15.00
C ILE A 385 -13.61 5.80 -15.51
N THR A 386 -12.86 5.02 -16.29
CA THR A 386 -13.31 3.71 -16.79
C THR A 386 -13.62 2.76 -15.63
N ALA A 387 -12.80 2.77 -14.58
CA ALA A 387 -13.06 1.99 -13.37
C ALA A 387 -14.36 2.42 -12.69
N ALA A 388 -14.60 3.72 -12.52
CA ALA A 388 -15.84 4.22 -11.94
C ALA A 388 -17.07 3.78 -12.77
N ILE A 389 -16.99 3.85 -14.11
CA ILE A 389 -18.02 3.34 -15.02
C ILE A 389 -18.21 1.83 -14.87
N GLY A 390 -17.14 1.06 -14.67
CA GLY A 390 -17.21 -0.38 -14.41
C GLY A 390 -17.94 -0.72 -13.11
N VAL A 391 -17.70 0.04 -12.03
CA VAL A 391 -18.47 -0.09 -10.77
C VAL A 391 -19.94 0.21 -11.03
N VAL A 392 -20.27 1.30 -11.74
CA VAL A 392 -21.68 1.64 -12.06
C VAL A 392 -22.33 0.55 -12.92
N SER A 393 -21.63 0.03 -13.92
CA SER A 393 -22.10 -1.06 -14.79
C SER A 393 -22.40 -2.35 -14.03
N SER A 394 -21.80 -2.56 -12.85
CA SER A 394 -22.11 -3.70 -11.97
C SER A 394 -23.41 -3.57 -11.17
N ARG A 395 -24.21 -2.51 -11.36
CA ARG A 395 -25.45 -2.21 -10.61
C ARG A 395 -26.42 -3.39 -10.45
N LYS A 396 -26.59 -4.20 -11.50
CA LYS A 396 -27.50 -5.35 -11.51
C LYS A 396 -27.14 -6.42 -10.45
N LEU A 397 -25.90 -6.44 -9.98
CA LEU A 397 -25.47 -7.32 -8.87
C LEU A 397 -26.15 -6.94 -7.55
N PHE A 398 -26.39 -5.65 -7.31
CA PHE A 398 -26.89 -5.12 -6.03
C PHE A 398 -28.38 -4.77 -6.05
N PHE A 399 -28.92 -4.52 -7.25
CA PHE A 399 -30.33 -4.25 -7.46
C PHE A 399 -30.84 -5.15 -8.58
N PRO A 400 -31.11 -6.44 -8.27
CA PRO A 400 -31.67 -7.36 -9.25
C PRO A 400 -33.04 -6.85 -9.71
N GLY A 401 -33.32 -6.89 -11.01
CA GLY A 401 -34.63 -6.50 -11.55
C GLY A 401 -35.75 -7.44 -11.06
N PRO A 402 -37.02 -7.03 -11.15
CA PRO A 402 -38.16 -7.83 -10.70
C PRO A 402 -38.20 -9.25 -11.29
N ASP A 403 -37.67 -9.46 -12.49
CA ASP A 403 -37.67 -10.76 -13.19
C ASP A 403 -36.58 -11.75 -12.71
N SER A 404 -35.77 -11.40 -11.70
CA SER A 404 -34.61 -12.21 -11.25
C SER A 404 -34.82 -12.94 -9.92
N SER A 405 -36.05 -12.97 -9.41
CA SER A 405 -36.42 -13.49 -8.09
C SER A 405 -36.47 -15.03 -7.98
N SER A 406 -35.59 -15.77 -8.67
CA SER A 406 -35.57 -17.25 -8.59
C SER A 406 -34.34 -17.86 -7.92
N THR A 407 -33.36 -17.09 -7.42
CA THR A 407 -32.11 -17.71 -6.88
C THR A 407 -31.45 -17.04 -5.66
N VAL A 408 -32.19 -16.31 -4.81
CA VAL A 408 -31.66 -15.91 -3.49
C VAL A 408 -32.52 -16.56 -2.40
N PRO A 409 -31.99 -17.49 -1.59
CA PRO A 409 -32.71 -18.01 -0.44
C PRO A 409 -32.96 -16.87 0.55
N LYS A 410 -34.23 -16.60 0.86
CA LYS A 410 -34.60 -15.81 2.04
C LYS A 410 -34.02 -16.54 3.25
N ASN A 411 -32.97 -15.99 3.85
CA ASN A 411 -32.51 -16.46 5.14
C ASN A 411 -33.58 -16.05 6.15
N ASN A 412 -34.37 -17.02 6.59
CA ASN A 412 -35.37 -16.81 7.63
C ASN A 412 -34.66 -16.32 8.88
N ALA A 413 -35.19 -15.22 9.41
CA ALA A 413 -34.95 -14.80 10.78
C ALA A 413 -35.20 -15.98 11.72
N LEU A 414 -34.26 -16.23 12.62
CA LEU A 414 -34.52 -16.89 13.88
C LEU A 414 -34.03 -15.95 14.98
N SER A 415 -35.04 -15.45 15.69
CA SER A 415 -35.08 -15.01 17.10
C SER A 415 -33.77 -14.96 17.87
#